data_AF-A0A7S0JKI5-F1
#
_entry.id   AF-A0A7S0JKI5-F1
#
_cell.length_a   1.000
_cell.length_b   1.000
_cell.length_c   1.000
_cell.angle_alpha   90.00
_cell.angle_beta   90.00
_cell.angle_gamma   90.00
#
_symmetry.space_group_name_H-M   'P 1'
#
loop_
_entity.id
_entity.type
_entity.pdbx_description
1 polymer ?
#
loop_
_entity_poly.entity_id
_entity_poly.type
_entity_poly.pdbx_seq_one_letter_code
_entity_poly.pdbx_strand_id
1 'polypeptide(L)'
;AYCAARGNAPPTPLALGFVPSQRGAVHVGQEACTSAGRPAFGFASVQGRRPSLEDAVLLGAPLGDGYHAFGVFDGHGGARAAQLLAQLLPDALRPFAESTHKELVE
;
A
#
# COMPACT_ATOMS: atom_id res chain seq x y z
N ALA A 1 0.80 -1.02 -16.57
CA ALA A 1 0.22 -0.10 -17.58
C ALA A 1 0.88 1.26 -17.41
N TYR A 2 1.56 1.76 -18.44
CA TYR A 2 2.19 3.08 -18.42
C TYR A 2 1.10 4.13 -18.62
N CYS A 3 0.71 4.83 -17.54
CA CYS A 3 -0.25 5.92 -17.62
C CYS A 3 0.46 7.20 -18.04
N ALA A 4 0.43 7.51 -19.34
CA ALA A 4 0.86 8.79 -19.86
C ALA A 4 -0.08 9.89 -19.34
N ALA A 5 0.44 10.75 -18.47
CA ALA A 5 -0.30 11.85 -17.87
C ALA A 5 -0.73 12.87 -18.93
N ARG A 6 -2.04 13.08 -19.08
CA ARG A 6 -2.61 14.30 -19.65
C ARG A 6 -3.54 14.94 -18.61
N GLY A 7 -3.05 15.97 -17.93
CA GLY A 7 -3.89 16.90 -17.15
C GLY A 7 -3.45 17.10 -15.71
N ASN A 8 -3.27 18.37 -15.34
CA ASN A 8 -3.06 18.88 -13.97
C ASN A 8 -4.35 18.78 -13.12
N ALA A 9 -4.96 17.60 -13.01
CA ALA A 9 -6.08 17.41 -12.10
C ALA A 9 -5.54 17.12 -10.68
N PRO A 10 -6.06 17.78 -9.62
CA PRO A 10 -5.70 17.44 -8.25
C PRO A 10 -6.08 15.97 -7.97
N PRO A 11 -5.30 15.24 -7.14
CA PRO A 11 -5.59 13.86 -6.84
C PRO A 11 -6.95 13.75 -6.17
N THR A 12 -7.90 13.04 -6.78
CA THR A 12 -9.17 12.69 -6.15
C THR A 12 -8.89 11.63 -5.10
N PRO A 13 -9.08 11.88 -3.79
CA PRO A 13 -9.03 10.81 -2.81
C PRO A 13 -10.22 9.91 -3.06
N LEU A 14 -10.00 8.75 -3.67
CA LEU A 14 -11.05 7.76 -3.90
C LEU A 14 -11.22 6.94 -2.61
N ALA A 15 -12.29 7.29 -1.91
CA ALA A 15 -12.89 6.69 -0.72
C ALA A 15 -12.23 5.39 -0.19
N LEU A 16 -11.67 5.48 1.03
CA LEU A 16 -11.50 4.32 1.90
C LEU A 16 -12.90 3.81 2.26
N GLY A 17 -13.35 2.73 1.61
CA GLY A 17 -14.67 2.15 1.83
C GLY A 17 -14.59 1.08 2.92
N PHE A 18 -15.06 1.38 4.12
CA PHE A 18 -15.42 0.33 5.06
C PHE A 18 -16.76 -0.26 4.63
N VAL A 19 -16.77 -1.53 4.22
CA VAL A 19 -18.01 -2.23 3.90
C VAL A 19 -18.33 -3.14 5.08
N PRO A 20 -19.31 -2.80 5.94
CA PRO A 20 -19.73 -3.69 7.00
C PRO A 20 -20.31 -4.97 6.38
N SER A 21 -19.64 -6.10 6.59
CA SER A 21 -20.14 -7.42 6.23
C SER A 21 -20.72 -8.09 7.46
N GLN A 22 -21.81 -8.84 7.29
CA GLN A 22 -22.44 -9.62 8.37
C GLN A 22 -21.53 -10.72 8.95
N ARG A 23 -20.31 -10.90 8.40
CA ARG A 23 -19.34 -11.91 8.80
C ARG A 23 -17.93 -11.35 9.02
N GLY A 24 -17.80 -10.11 9.51
CA GLY A 24 -16.51 -9.51 9.87
C GLY A 24 -16.18 -8.24 9.07
N ALA A 25 -15.08 -7.59 9.43
CA ALA A 25 -14.64 -6.36 8.76
C ALA A 25 -14.10 -6.63 7.35
N VAL A 26 -14.49 -5.78 6.40
CA VAL A 26 -13.94 -5.72 5.04
C VAL A 26 -13.42 -4.31 4.80
N HIS A 27 -12.12 -4.17 4.61
CA HIS A 27 -11.47 -2.92 4.24
C HIS A 27 -11.16 -2.97 2.75
N VAL A 28 -11.77 -2.07 1.98
CA VAL A 28 -11.52 -1.95 0.55
C VAL A 28 -11.10 -0.53 0.24
N GLY A 29 -10.12 -0.36 -0.63
CA GLY A 29 -9.71 0.95 -1.09
C GLY A 29 -8.96 0.86 -2.40
N GLN A 30 -8.81 2.01 -3.04
CA GLN A 30 -8.10 2.12 -4.30
C GLN A 30 -7.50 3.52 -4.43
N GLU A 31 -6.42 3.62 -5.18
CA GLU A 31 -5.84 4.88 -5.60
C GLU A 31 -5.74 4.88 -7.14
N ALA A 32 -6.26 5.92 -7.78
CA ALA A 32 -6.16 6.09 -9.22
C ALA A 32 -4.81 6.70 -9.62
N CYS A 33 -4.38 6.46 -10.86
CA CYS A 33 -3.15 7.04 -11.39
C CYS A 33 -3.24 8.57 -11.35
N THR A 34 -2.30 9.20 -10.68
CA THR A 34 -2.14 10.67 -10.71
C THR A 34 -1.07 11.03 -11.74
N SER A 35 -1.07 12.28 -12.19
CA SER A 35 -0.11 12.79 -13.19
C SER A 35 1.37 12.80 -12.73
N ALA A 36 1.68 12.28 -11.53
CA ALA A 36 2.95 12.43 -10.84
C ALA A 36 3.65 11.10 -10.49
N GLY A 37 3.66 10.13 -11.41
CA GLY A 37 4.48 8.90 -11.24
C GLY A 37 4.09 8.01 -10.05
N ARG A 38 2.93 8.24 -9.43
CA ARG A 38 2.39 7.37 -8.38
C ARG A 38 1.56 6.26 -9.03
N PRO A 39 1.83 4.98 -8.71
CA PRO A 39 1.09 3.85 -9.26
C PRO A 39 -0.37 3.86 -8.80
N ALA A 40 -1.29 3.55 -9.72
CA ALA A 40 -2.64 3.16 -9.31
C ALA A 40 -2.62 1.79 -8.63
N PHE A 41 -3.44 1.61 -7.61
CA PHE A 41 -3.61 0.34 -6.93
C PHE A 41 -5.02 0.17 -6.37
N GLY A 42 -5.38 -1.06 -6.05
CA GLY A 42 -6.59 -1.41 -5.31
C GLY A 42 -6.27 -2.51 -4.31
N PHE A 43 -7.03 -2.56 -3.21
CA PHE A 43 -6.87 -3.61 -2.21
C PHE A 43 -8.20 -3.96 -1.56
N ALA A 44 -8.27 -5.20 -1.06
CA ALA A 44 -9.31 -5.67 -0.17
C ALA A 44 -8.66 -6.52 0.94
N SER A 45 -8.97 -6.22 2.19
CA SER A 45 -8.56 -6.99 3.37
C SER A 45 -9.80 -7.41 4.14
N VAL A 46 -9.92 -8.71 4.41
CA VAL A 46 -11.17 -9.32 4.86
C VAL A 46 -10.88 -10.21 6.06
N GLN A 47 -11.55 -9.94 7.18
CA GLN A 47 -11.46 -10.78 8.38
C GLN A 47 -12.02 -12.20 8.13
N GLY A 48 -13.09 -12.28 7.33
CA GLY A 48 -13.83 -13.51 7.12
C GLY A 48 -14.32 -14.10 8.44
N ARG A 49 -14.29 -15.44 8.55
CA ARG A 49 -14.84 -16.15 9.73
C ARG A 49 -13.93 -16.14 10.96
N ARG A 50 -12.76 -15.48 10.90
CA ARG A 50 -11.83 -15.41 12.03
C ARG A 50 -12.38 -14.48 13.11
N PRO A 51 -12.04 -14.69 14.39
CA PRO A 51 -12.47 -13.82 15.48
C PRO A 51 -11.85 -12.41 15.39
N SER A 52 -10.67 -12.29 14.78
CA SER A 52 -9.90 -11.06 14.61
C SER A 52 -9.34 -10.96 13.18
N LEU A 53 -9.15 -9.72 12.70
CA LEU A 53 -8.33 -9.44 11.52
C LEU A 53 -6.92 -9.13 11.99
N GLU A 54 -5.98 -10.04 11.73
CA GLU A 54 -4.57 -9.88 12.14
C GLU A 54 -3.68 -9.35 11.02
N ASP A 55 -4.18 -9.40 9.78
CA ASP A 55 -3.49 -8.90 8.59
C ASP A 55 -3.31 -7.37 8.61
N ALA A 56 -2.25 -6.91 7.98
CA ALA A 56 -2.03 -5.49 7.66
C ALA A 56 -1.57 -5.32 6.21
N VAL A 57 -1.85 -4.16 5.63
CA VAL A 57 -1.43 -3.81 4.27
C VAL A 57 -0.59 -2.54 4.27
N LEU A 58 0.42 -2.50 3.41
CA LEU A 58 1.22 -1.33 3.04
C LEU A 58 0.89 -0.98 1.59
N LEU A 59 0.49 0.26 1.35
CA LEU A 59 -0.07 0.68 0.07
C LEU A 59 0.66 1.91 -0.47
N GLY A 60 1.46 1.71 -1.51
CA GLY A 60 2.06 2.80 -2.29
C GLY A 60 2.94 3.76 -1.48
N ALA A 61 3.67 3.25 -0.47
CA ALA A 61 4.55 4.10 0.33
C ALA A 61 5.79 4.49 -0.48
N PRO A 62 6.11 5.79 -0.60
CA PRO A 62 7.23 6.23 -1.41
C PRO A 62 8.56 5.82 -0.78
N LEU A 63 9.45 5.23 -1.58
CA LEU A 63 10.81 4.86 -1.20
C LEU A 63 11.89 5.80 -1.76
N GLY A 64 11.50 6.85 -2.50
CA GLY A 64 12.43 7.71 -3.25
C GLY A 64 12.58 7.27 -4.70
N ASP A 65 13.13 8.15 -5.56
CA ASP A 65 13.46 7.88 -6.98
C ASP A 65 12.36 7.22 -7.83
N GLY A 66 11.10 7.52 -7.52
CA GLY A 66 9.94 6.94 -8.22
C GLY A 66 9.58 5.51 -7.79
N TYR A 67 10.28 4.94 -6.82
CA TYR A 67 9.95 3.65 -6.22
C TYR A 67 8.87 3.79 -5.16
N HIS A 68 7.99 2.78 -5.10
CA HIS A 68 6.91 2.68 -4.13
C HIS A 68 6.85 1.26 -3.57
N ALA A 69 6.60 1.14 -2.27
CA ALA A 69 6.46 -0.12 -1.57
C ALA A 69 4.99 -0.51 -1.42
N PHE A 70 4.75 -1.81 -1.63
CA PHE A 70 3.49 -2.48 -1.36
C PHE A 70 3.77 -3.72 -0.52
N GLY A 71 2.90 -4.03 0.43
CA GLY A 71 3.09 -5.17 1.32
C GLY A 71 1.78 -5.71 1.85
N VAL A 72 1.73 -7.02 2.03
CA VAL A 72 0.66 -7.73 2.73
C VAL A 72 1.33 -8.54 3.82
N PHE A 73 0.93 -8.29 5.06
CA PHE A 73 1.52 -8.91 6.24
C PHE A 73 0.46 -9.76 6.93
N ASP A 74 0.70 -11.07 7.00
CA ASP A 74 -0.14 -12.02 7.71
C ASP A 74 0.24 -12.01 9.20
N GLY A 75 -0.71 -11.65 10.06
CA GLY A 75 -0.51 -11.65 11.51
C GLY A 75 -0.75 -13.04 12.09
N HIS A 76 0.07 -13.44 13.06
CA HIS A 76 -0.11 -14.71 13.78
C HIS A 76 0.07 -14.52 15.28
N GLY A 77 -0.95 -14.85 16.05
CA GLY A 77 -0.96 -14.64 17.50
C GLY A 77 -1.23 -13.18 17.88
N GLY A 78 -1.81 -12.40 16.97
CA GLY A 78 -2.14 -10.99 17.14
C GLY A 78 -1.67 -10.10 15.99
N ALA A 79 -2.37 -8.99 15.78
CA ALA A 79 -2.13 -8.06 14.66
C ALA A 79 -0.88 -7.17 14.82
N ARG A 80 -0.27 -7.11 16.01
CA ARG A 80 0.69 -6.06 16.36
C ARG A 80 1.94 -6.07 15.48
N ALA A 81 2.49 -7.24 15.19
CA ALA A 81 3.68 -7.38 14.36
C ALA A 81 3.41 -6.95 12.90
N ALA A 82 2.30 -7.42 12.31
CA ALA A 82 1.88 -7.05 10.97
C ALA A 82 1.65 -5.53 10.84
N GLN A 83 0.98 -4.92 11.83
CA GLN A 83 0.77 -3.47 11.87
C GLN A 83 2.07 -2.67 11.98
N LEU A 84 3.01 -3.13 12.82
CA LEU A 84 4.31 -2.47 12.95
C LEU A 84 5.15 -2.57 11.68
N LEU A 85 5.12 -3.72 10.99
CA LEU A 85 5.79 -3.87 9.70
C LEU A 85 5.22 -2.92 8.65
N ALA A 86 3.90 -2.81 8.54
CA ALA A 86 3.27 -1.86 7.62
C ALA A 86 3.67 -0.40 7.88
N GLN A 87 4.03 -0.04 9.11
CA GLN A 87 4.43 1.33 9.48
C GLN A 87 5.94 1.56 9.33
N LEU A 88 6.77 0.61 9.76
CA LEU A 88 8.21 0.81 9.91
C LEU A 88 9.04 0.30 8.73
N LEU A 89 8.53 -0.69 7.98
CA LEU A 89 9.27 -1.30 6.88
C LEU A 89 9.62 -0.32 5.75
N PRO A 90 8.75 0.64 5.34
CA PRO A 90 9.11 1.59 4.28
C PRO A 90 10.36 2.40 4.60
N ASP A 91 10.50 2.88 5.83
CA ASP A 91 11.64 3.66 6.27
C ASP A 91 12.91 2.80 6.34
N ALA A 92 12.78 1.54 6.76
CA ALA A 92 13.88 0.58 6.74
C ALA A 92 14.35 0.21 5.32
N LEU A 93 13.44 0.22 4.34
CA LEU A 93 13.74 -0.12 2.94
C LEU A 93 14.32 1.06 2.13
N ARG A 94 14.04 2.30 2.55
CA ARG A 94 14.43 3.51 1.80
C ARG A 94 15.92 3.57 1.43
N PRO A 95 16.88 3.29 2.34
CA PRO A 95 18.31 3.35 2.00
C PRO A 95 18.71 2.34 0.92
N PHE A 96 18.01 1.22 0.81
CA PHE A 96 18.29 0.19 -0.18
C PHE A 96 17.74 0.55 -1.56
N ALA A 97 16.56 1.18 -1.61
CA ALA A 97 15.96 1.65 -2.86
C ALA A 97 16.86 2.69 -3.55
N GLU A 98 17.44 3.62 -2.77
CA GLU A 98 18.38 4.64 -3.26
C GLU A 98 19.71 4.03 -3.73
N SER A 99 20.17 2.94 -3.08
CA SER A 99 21.41 2.25 -3.46
C SER A 99 21.27 1.44 -4.75
N THR A 100 20.14 0.75 -4.95
CA THR A 100 19.89 -0.05 -6.16
C THR A 100 19.83 0.83 -7.43
N HIS A 101 19.39 2.08 -7.30
CA HIS A 101 19.39 3.02 -8.43
C HIS A 101 20.81 3.35 -8.93
N LYS A 102 21.82 3.43 -8.04
CA LYS A 102 23.21 3.72 -8.44
C LYS A 102 23.85 2.58 -9.22
N GLU A 103 23.55 1.34 -8.85
CA GLU A 103 24.16 0.15 -9.47
C GLU A 103 23.57 -0.20 -10.85
N LEU A 104 22.39 0.33 -11.19
CA LEU A 104 21.72 0.09 -12.47
C LEU A 104 21.95 1.20 -13.51
N VAL A 105 22.54 2.33 -13.11
CA VAL A 105 22.77 3.51 -13.98
C VAL A 105 24.25 3.70 -14.33
N GLU A 106 25.17 2.98 -13.67
CA GLU A 106 26.57 2.78 -14.10
C GLU A 106 26.73 1.53 -14.97
#